data_AF-A0A3Q8YJ06-F1
#
_entry.id   AF-A0A3Q8YJ06-F1
#
_cell.length_a   1.000
_cell.length_b   1.000
_cell.length_c   1.000
_cell.angle_alpha   90.00
_cell.angle_beta   90.00
_cell.angle_gamma   90.00
#
_symmetry.space_group_name_H-M   'P 1'
#
loop_
_entity.id
_entity.type
_entity.pdbx_description
1 polymer ?
#
loop_
_entity_poly.entity_id
_entity_poly.type
_entity_poly.pdbx_seq_one_letter_code
_entity_poly.pdbx_strand_id
1 'polypeptide(L)'
;MNYEDGAQLYRCTFDGPKRLASLATGLCRRTPDGDFALRLYHHTNRAAAANIRRTNELWSSQWNLAGTRNLLNVAYGYFTPLTNINNEQDLRRIAMSSDEFINFQTTSSSTREKVLSLKVYRGSTTDRVATIGFDLQCAVVAPNHLYFHPNVGTNPAYYEVVGPEIVRVGVRPSAKLLISGSNIEIEKADLKRFEYVILGDTGTLDGLAAPYNEEETKEVAILEKLNARNDFFQFWWTNQNTDQVTGRSFEHREIDSK
;
A
#
# COMPACT_ATOMS: atom_id res chain seq x y z
N MET A 1 -3.70 -4.07 -19.93
CA MET A 1 -4.86 -4.77 -19.33
C MET A 1 -5.59 -3.77 -18.45
N ASN A 2 -6.92 -3.84 -18.36
CA ASN A 2 -7.73 -2.92 -17.55
C ASN A 2 -8.46 -3.71 -16.46
N TYR A 3 -8.51 -3.15 -15.27
CA TYR A 3 -9.20 -3.72 -14.11
C TYR A 3 -10.51 -2.99 -13.83
N GLU A 4 -11.43 -3.63 -13.12
CA GLU A 4 -12.77 -3.07 -12.84
C GLU A 4 -12.73 -1.78 -12.02
N ASP A 5 -11.68 -1.59 -11.22
CA ASP A 5 -11.47 -0.39 -10.41
C ASP A 5 -10.87 0.79 -11.19
N GLY A 6 -10.62 0.59 -12.49
CA GLY A 6 -9.99 1.57 -13.37
C GLY A 6 -8.46 1.51 -13.42
N ALA A 7 -7.83 0.62 -12.65
CA ALA A 7 -6.39 0.43 -12.77
C ALA A 7 -6.02 -0.17 -14.14
N GLN A 8 -4.86 0.22 -14.66
CA GLN A 8 -4.38 -0.22 -15.96
C GLN A 8 -2.96 -0.78 -15.84
N LEU A 9 -2.76 -2.00 -16.34
CA LEU A 9 -1.45 -2.64 -16.43
C LEU A 9 -0.86 -2.42 -17.83
N TYR A 10 0.33 -1.81 -17.86
CA TYR A 10 1.07 -1.51 -19.08
C TYR A 10 2.33 -2.36 -19.22
N ARG A 11 2.74 -2.59 -20.46
CA ARG A 11 4.07 -3.09 -20.79
C ARG A 11 4.99 -1.88 -20.98
N CYS A 12 5.86 -1.63 -20.02
CA CYS A 12 6.77 -0.49 -20.05
C CYS A 12 8.15 -0.88 -20.59
N THR A 13 8.84 0.10 -21.20
CA THR A 13 10.29 0.05 -21.44
C THR A 13 10.94 1.02 -20.47
N PHE A 14 11.96 0.56 -19.75
CA PHE A 14 12.67 1.37 -18.76
C PHE A 14 14.00 1.82 -19.33
N ASP A 15 14.26 3.13 -19.28
CA ASP A 15 15.59 3.70 -19.47
C ASP A 15 16.18 4.03 -18.10
N GLY A 16 17.45 3.71 -17.89
CA GLY A 16 18.06 3.82 -16.57
C GLY A 16 19.49 3.29 -16.48
N PRO A 17 20.08 3.27 -15.27
CA PRO A 17 21.44 2.82 -15.06
C PRO A 17 21.67 1.39 -15.56
N LYS A 18 22.91 1.10 -15.99
CA LYS A 18 23.31 -0.26 -16.36
C LYS A 18 22.97 -1.23 -15.21
N ARG A 19 22.42 -2.40 -15.56
CA ARG A 19 22.02 -3.47 -14.62
C ARG A 19 20.82 -3.16 -13.73
N LEU A 20 19.91 -2.25 -14.14
CA LEU A 20 18.65 -2.02 -13.45
C LEU A 20 17.88 -3.32 -13.13
N ALA A 21 17.90 -4.30 -14.03
CA ALA A 21 17.28 -5.61 -13.83
C ALA A 21 17.79 -6.37 -12.58
N SER A 22 19.04 -6.15 -12.17
CA SER A 22 19.59 -6.76 -10.95
C SER A 22 19.11 -6.11 -9.65
N LEU A 23 18.51 -4.92 -9.75
CA LEU A 23 17.89 -4.20 -8.63
C LEU A 23 16.39 -4.52 -8.52
N ALA A 24 15.82 -5.27 -9.47
CA ALA A 24 14.42 -5.67 -9.41
C ALA A 24 14.19 -6.62 -8.23
N THR A 25 13.13 -6.35 -7.49
CA THR A 25 12.70 -7.14 -6.33
C THR A 25 11.26 -7.62 -6.53
N GLY A 26 10.86 -8.63 -5.76
CA GLY A 26 9.57 -9.30 -5.92
C GLY A 26 9.56 -10.32 -7.05
N LEU A 27 8.51 -11.14 -7.07
CA LEU A 27 8.29 -12.15 -8.11
C LEU A 27 6.85 -12.02 -8.60
N CYS A 28 6.64 -12.17 -9.90
CA CYS A 28 5.31 -12.26 -10.49
C CYS A 28 5.24 -13.47 -11.42
N ARG A 29 4.02 -13.96 -11.63
CA ARG A 29 3.72 -15.01 -12.62
C ARG A 29 2.57 -14.57 -13.48
N ARG A 30 2.63 -14.90 -14.77
CA ARG A 30 1.49 -14.75 -15.66
C ARG A 30 0.45 -15.83 -15.36
N THR A 31 -0.81 -15.46 -15.28
CA THR A 31 -1.92 -16.37 -15.01
C THR A 31 -2.51 -16.93 -16.32
N PRO A 32 -3.28 -18.04 -16.29
CA PRO A 32 -3.81 -18.67 -17.50
C PRO A 32 -4.73 -17.78 -18.33
N ASP A 33 -5.44 -16.85 -17.70
CA ASP A 33 -6.28 -15.82 -18.32
C ASP A 33 -5.49 -14.63 -18.89
N GLY A 34 -4.17 -14.63 -18.71
CA GLY A 34 -3.24 -13.66 -19.28
C GLY A 34 -2.94 -12.45 -18.39
N ASP A 35 -3.50 -12.38 -17.18
CA ASP A 35 -3.16 -11.41 -16.13
C ASP A 35 -1.86 -11.82 -15.39
N PHE A 36 -1.58 -11.17 -14.26
CA PHE A 36 -0.42 -11.42 -13.42
C PHE A 36 -0.84 -11.58 -11.96
N ALA A 37 -0.19 -12.54 -11.29
CA ALA A 37 -0.22 -12.69 -9.86
C ALA A 37 1.14 -12.33 -9.26
N LEU A 38 1.13 -11.57 -8.17
CA LEU A 38 2.31 -11.23 -7.38
C LEU A 38 2.54 -12.33 -6.34
N ARG A 39 3.78 -12.81 -6.23
CA ARG A 39 4.18 -13.70 -5.14
C ARG A 39 4.51 -12.86 -3.92
N LEU A 40 3.68 -12.98 -2.89
CA LEU A 40 3.79 -12.20 -1.67
C LEU A 40 3.72 -13.10 -0.44
N TYR A 41 4.12 -12.56 0.69
CA TYR A 41 4.29 -13.31 1.93
C TYR A 41 3.55 -12.64 3.08
N HIS A 42 2.92 -13.47 3.90
CA HIS A 42 2.39 -13.09 5.20
C HIS A 42 3.33 -13.61 6.28
N HIS A 43 3.84 -12.70 7.14
CA HIS A 43 4.74 -13.01 8.24
C HIS A 43 3.99 -13.01 9.56
N THR A 44 4.10 -14.11 10.31
CA THR A 44 3.38 -14.28 11.56
C THR A 44 4.14 -15.22 12.51
N ASN A 45 3.56 -15.50 13.68
CA ASN A 45 4.11 -16.46 14.62
C ASN A 45 3.71 -17.90 14.25
N ARG A 46 4.40 -18.90 14.81
CA ARG A 46 4.18 -20.32 14.48
C ARG A 46 2.74 -20.79 14.76
N ALA A 47 2.14 -20.33 15.85
CA ALA A 47 0.78 -20.74 16.25
C ALA A 47 -0.27 -20.21 15.27
N ALA A 48 -0.17 -18.92 14.89
CA ALA A 48 -1.02 -18.31 13.89
C ALA A 48 -0.85 -18.98 12.51
N ALA A 49 0.40 -19.26 12.10
CA ALA A 49 0.66 -19.95 10.85
C ALA A 49 0.07 -21.38 10.81
N ALA A 50 0.12 -22.11 11.93
CA ALA A 50 -0.51 -23.41 12.06
C ALA A 50 -2.04 -23.32 11.96
N ASN A 51 -2.65 -22.31 12.59
CA ASN A 51 -4.08 -22.06 12.48
C ASN A 51 -4.50 -21.73 11.06
N ILE A 52 -3.80 -20.81 10.38
CA ILE A 52 -4.09 -20.42 8.99
C ILE A 52 -4.06 -21.64 8.07
N ARG A 53 -3.05 -22.50 8.18
CA ARG A 53 -2.95 -23.74 7.38
C ARG A 53 -4.04 -24.76 7.70
N ARG A 54 -4.52 -24.80 8.94
CA ARG A 54 -5.59 -25.71 9.36
C ARG A 54 -6.97 -25.25 8.91
N THR A 55 -7.23 -23.95 8.95
CA THR A 55 -8.54 -23.37 8.63
C THR A 55 -8.67 -22.98 7.17
N ASN A 56 -7.56 -22.80 6.44
CA ASN A 56 -7.52 -22.15 5.13
C ASN A 56 -8.14 -20.75 5.15
N GLU A 57 -8.01 -20.06 6.28
CA GLU A 57 -8.49 -18.69 6.46
C GLU A 57 -7.35 -17.79 6.90
N LEU A 58 -7.18 -16.67 6.20
CA LEU A 58 -6.38 -15.54 6.66
C LEU A 58 -7.32 -14.42 7.11
N TRP A 59 -7.22 -14.04 8.38
CA TRP A 59 -8.08 -13.02 8.95
C TRP A 59 -7.55 -11.63 8.60
N SER A 60 -8.44 -10.76 8.14
CA SER A 60 -8.12 -9.36 7.87
C SER A 60 -7.92 -8.58 9.17
N SER A 61 -7.15 -7.50 9.08
CA SER A 61 -6.81 -6.63 10.19
C SER A 61 -7.43 -5.26 10.02
N GLN A 62 -8.13 -4.75 11.04
CA GLN A 62 -8.66 -3.39 11.04
C GLN A 62 -7.61 -2.33 11.32
N TRP A 63 -6.38 -2.70 11.65
CA TRP A 63 -5.33 -1.73 11.88
C TRP A 63 -5.02 -0.89 10.63
N ASN A 64 -4.81 0.41 10.83
CA ASN A 64 -4.33 1.34 9.80
C ASN A 64 -2.89 1.00 9.35
N LEU A 65 -2.37 1.74 8.37
CA LEU A 65 -1.03 1.49 7.82
C LEU A 65 0.09 1.47 8.87
N ALA A 66 0.01 2.35 9.88
CA ALA A 66 0.97 2.39 10.99
C ALA A 66 0.83 1.22 11.97
N GLY A 67 -0.31 0.54 11.97
CA GLY A 67 -0.62 -0.51 12.93
C GLY A 67 -0.93 0.01 14.34
N THR A 68 -1.39 1.27 14.47
CA THR A 68 -1.57 1.94 15.77
C THR A 68 -3.02 2.30 16.10
N ARG A 69 -3.90 2.33 15.09
CA ARG A 69 -5.34 2.65 15.23
C ARG A 69 -6.21 1.70 14.44
N ASN A 70 -7.44 1.45 14.90
CA ASN A 70 -8.40 0.60 14.22
C ASN A 70 -9.35 1.41 13.32
N LEU A 71 -9.54 0.90 12.11
CA LEU A 71 -10.45 1.40 11.10
C LEU A 71 -11.80 0.67 11.19
N LEU A 72 -12.90 1.43 11.20
CA LEU A 72 -14.24 0.87 11.38
C LEU A 72 -14.85 0.33 10.08
N ASN A 73 -14.55 0.94 8.94
CA ASN A 73 -15.21 0.66 7.66
C ASN A 73 -14.36 -0.11 6.65
N VAL A 74 -13.15 -0.52 7.02
CA VAL A 74 -12.26 -1.36 6.21
C VAL A 74 -11.39 -2.25 7.09
N ALA A 75 -11.06 -3.44 6.58
CA ALA A 75 -9.99 -4.27 7.11
C ALA A 75 -9.05 -4.67 5.95
N TYR A 76 -7.82 -5.04 6.28
CA TYR A 76 -6.79 -5.33 5.29
C TYR A 76 -6.14 -6.70 5.52
N GLY A 77 -5.96 -7.45 4.43
CA GLY A 77 -4.92 -8.47 4.35
C GLY A 77 -3.58 -7.80 4.06
N TYR A 78 -2.58 -8.00 4.92
CA TYR A 78 -1.25 -7.42 4.79
C TYR A 78 -0.25 -8.45 4.28
N PHE A 79 0.45 -8.10 3.21
CA PHE A 79 1.44 -8.92 2.54
C PHE A 79 2.69 -8.10 2.20
N THR A 80 3.79 -8.79 1.93
CA THR A 80 5.06 -8.16 1.52
C THR A 80 5.82 -9.04 0.53
N PRO A 81 6.61 -8.47 -0.41
CA PRO A 81 7.51 -9.26 -1.24
C PRO A 81 8.70 -9.85 -0.46
N LEU A 82 8.94 -9.40 0.78
CA LEU A 82 10.00 -9.93 1.62
C LEU A 82 9.76 -11.40 1.96
N THR A 83 10.68 -12.28 1.59
CA THR A 83 10.58 -13.73 1.86
C THR A 83 10.81 -14.04 3.35
N ASN A 84 11.55 -13.19 4.05
CA ASN A 84 11.89 -13.30 5.47
C ASN A 84 12.08 -11.90 6.07
N ILE A 85 11.88 -11.77 7.38
CA ILE A 85 12.18 -10.57 8.16
C ILE A 85 13.40 -10.88 9.03
N ASN A 86 14.59 -10.48 8.58
CA ASN A 86 15.84 -10.91 9.21
C ASN A 86 16.38 -9.91 10.23
N ASN A 87 16.05 -8.64 10.05
CA ASN A 87 16.62 -7.55 10.82
C ASN A 87 15.63 -6.40 10.99
N GLU A 88 16.02 -5.39 11.76
CA GLU A 88 15.23 -4.20 12.05
C GLU A 88 14.89 -3.40 10.77
N GLN A 89 15.79 -3.37 9.78
CA GLN A 89 15.53 -2.67 8.53
C GLN A 89 14.40 -3.34 7.73
N ASP A 90 14.32 -4.67 7.75
CA ASP A 90 13.21 -5.41 7.15
C ASP A 90 11.88 -5.11 7.84
N LEU A 91 11.86 -4.96 9.17
CA LEU A 91 10.67 -4.53 9.91
C LEU A 91 10.22 -3.13 9.48
N ARG A 92 11.16 -2.18 9.39
CA ARG A 92 10.85 -0.79 9.03
C ARG A 92 10.29 -0.66 7.61
N ARG A 93 10.75 -1.49 6.68
CA ARG A 93 10.22 -1.57 5.30
C ARG A 93 8.74 -1.96 5.23
N ILE A 94 8.23 -2.61 6.28
CA ILE A 94 6.82 -3.01 6.39
C ILE A 94 6.08 -2.27 7.52
N ALA A 95 6.49 -1.03 7.83
CA ALA A 95 5.87 -0.17 8.83
C ALA A 95 5.81 -0.80 10.23
N MET A 96 6.87 -1.51 10.63
CA MET A 96 7.04 -2.06 11.98
C MET A 96 8.39 -1.64 12.55
N SER A 97 8.52 -1.64 13.87
CA SER A 97 9.82 -1.48 14.53
C SER A 97 9.85 -2.11 15.91
N SER A 98 11.02 -2.56 16.36
CA SER A 98 11.19 -3.08 17.73
C SER A 98 11.09 -2.01 18.82
N ASP A 99 11.44 -0.76 18.50
CA ASP A 99 11.33 0.39 19.41
C ASP A 99 10.02 1.20 19.22
N GLU A 100 9.14 0.75 18.31
CA GLU A 100 7.87 1.39 17.94
C GLU A 100 8.00 2.68 17.11
N PHE A 101 9.18 3.05 16.63
CA PHE A 101 9.35 4.30 15.89
C PHE A 101 10.09 4.14 14.57
N ILE A 102 9.61 4.88 13.56
CA ILE A 102 10.32 5.11 12.30
C ILE A 102 10.51 6.61 12.15
N ASN A 103 11.74 7.00 11.81
CA ASN A 103 12.08 8.41 11.64
C ASN A 103 12.01 8.81 10.17
N PHE A 104 11.32 9.91 9.91
CA PHE A 104 11.24 10.56 8.60
C PHE A 104 11.81 11.96 8.69
N GLN A 105 12.28 12.47 7.56
CA GLN A 105 12.84 13.81 7.45
C GLN A 105 12.06 14.58 6.40
N THR A 106 11.79 15.86 6.68
CA THR A 106 11.11 16.73 5.72
C THR A 106 11.96 16.96 4.47
N THR A 107 11.30 17.19 3.34
CA THR A 107 11.93 17.68 2.11
C THR A 107 11.64 19.18 2.01
N SER A 108 12.57 20.04 2.42
CA SER A 108 12.35 21.49 2.43
C SER A 108 13.60 22.28 2.02
N SER A 109 13.45 23.59 1.87
CA SER A 109 14.57 24.51 1.66
C SER A 109 15.19 25.02 2.97
N SER A 110 14.81 24.44 4.10
CA SER A 110 15.28 24.86 5.42
C SER A 110 16.74 24.49 5.63
N THR A 111 17.48 25.30 6.39
CA THR A 111 18.88 25.00 6.77
C THR A 111 19.00 23.74 7.63
N ARG A 112 17.93 23.35 8.31
CA ARG A 112 17.81 22.10 9.05
C ARG A 112 16.42 21.54 8.85
N GLU A 113 16.38 20.30 8.34
CA GLU A 113 15.11 19.59 8.19
C GLU A 113 14.53 19.20 9.54
N LYS A 114 13.20 19.20 9.59
CA LYS A 114 12.46 18.68 10.73
C LYS A 114 12.44 17.15 10.63
N VAL A 115 12.45 16.51 11.79
CA VAL A 115 12.39 15.04 11.89
C VAL A 115 11.08 14.66 12.55
N LEU A 116 10.34 13.76 11.90
CA LEU A 116 9.18 13.10 12.47
C LEU A 116 9.61 11.76 13.05
N SER A 117 9.42 11.54 14.35
CA SER A 117 9.43 10.19 14.94
C SER A 117 8.02 9.64 14.91
N LEU A 118 7.70 8.88 13.87
CA LEU A 118 6.38 8.30 13.68
C LEU A 118 6.25 7.02 14.50
N LYS A 119 5.20 6.92 15.31
CA LYS A 119 4.86 5.69 16.02
C LYS A 119 4.28 4.66 15.06
N VAL A 120 4.81 3.44 15.11
CA VAL A 120 4.35 2.29 14.32
C VAL A 120 4.15 1.05 15.19
N TYR A 121 3.60 -0.01 14.62
CA TYR A 121 3.40 -1.28 15.31
C TYR A 121 4.71 -1.85 15.84
N ARG A 122 4.70 -2.24 17.12
CA ARG A 122 5.81 -2.95 17.76
C ARG A 122 5.99 -4.32 17.14
N GLY A 123 7.04 -4.49 16.33
CA GLY A 123 7.40 -5.77 15.73
C GLY A 123 8.70 -6.32 16.30
N SER A 124 8.83 -7.64 16.37
CA SER A 124 10.11 -8.29 16.64
C SER A 124 10.43 -9.29 15.53
N THR A 125 11.70 -9.35 15.14
CA THR A 125 12.20 -10.38 14.22
C THR A 125 12.06 -11.79 14.81
N THR A 126 12.02 -11.92 16.14
CA THR A 126 11.83 -13.20 16.84
C THR A 126 10.39 -13.70 16.81
N ASP A 127 9.42 -12.83 16.55
CA ASP A 127 8.00 -13.14 16.63
C ASP A 127 7.36 -13.34 15.24
N ARG A 128 8.11 -13.01 14.18
CA ARG A 128 7.76 -13.14 12.76
C ARG A 128 8.49 -14.29 12.08
N VAL A 129 8.61 -15.42 12.78
CA VAL A 129 9.43 -16.58 12.36
C VAL A 129 8.72 -17.55 11.41
N ALA A 130 7.43 -17.36 11.14
CA ALA A 130 6.66 -18.19 10.21
C ALA A 130 6.19 -17.37 9.01
N THR A 131 6.57 -17.82 7.83
CA THR A 131 6.19 -17.23 6.55
C THR A 131 5.20 -18.12 5.81
N ILE A 132 4.16 -17.52 5.24
CA ILE A 132 3.24 -18.19 4.31
C ILE A 132 3.21 -17.40 3.01
N GLY A 133 3.49 -18.06 1.89
CA GLY A 133 3.55 -17.41 0.58
C GLY A 133 2.29 -17.64 -0.24
N PHE A 134 1.79 -16.56 -0.83
CA PHE A 134 0.57 -16.51 -1.63
C PHE A 134 0.82 -15.92 -3.01
N ASP A 135 0.00 -16.31 -3.97
CA ASP A 135 -0.05 -15.74 -5.31
C ASP A 135 -1.31 -14.86 -5.40
N LEU A 136 -1.10 -13.56 -5.34
CA LEU A 136 -2.17 -12.58 -5.24
C LEU A 136 -2.42 -11.91 -6.59
N GLN A 137 -3.66 -11.96 -7.08
CA GLN A 137 -4.03 -11.32 -8.36
C GLN A 137 -3.84 -9.80 -8.26
N CYS A 138 -3.26 -9.18 -9.28
CA CYS A 138 -3.11 -7.72 -9.33
C CYS A 138 -4.47 -7.00 -9.14
N ALA A 139 -5.54 -7.58 -9.68
CA ALA A 139 -6.90 -7.07 -9.62
C ALA A 139 -7.53 -6.98 -8.21
N VAL A 140 -6.89 -7.50 -7.15
CA VAL A 140 -7.37 -7.38 -5.75
C VAL A 140 -6.49 -6.49 -4.87
N VAL A 141 -5.34 -6.05 -5.40
CA VAL A 141 -4.41 -5.20 -4.65
C VAL A 141 -5.01 -3.80 -4.49
N ALA A 142 -4.94 -3.27 -3.27
CA ALA A 142 -5.29 -1.88 -2.97
C ALA A 142 -4.11 -0.97 -3.35
N PRO A 143 -4.38 0.23 -3.91
CA PRO A 143 -3.33 1.16 -4.28
C PRO A 143 -2.54 1.66 -3.06
N ASN A 144 -1.25 1.88 -3.24
CA ASN A 144 -0.38 2.47 -2.22
C ASN A 144 -0.64 3.97 -2.07
N HIS A 145 -0.39 4.49 -0.87
CA HIS A 145 -0.36 5.92 -0.62
C HIS A 145 0.88 6.55 -1.26
N LEU A 146 0.86 7.87 -1.36
CA LEU A 146 1.92 8.64 -2.01
C LEU A 146 2.48 9.69 -1.07
N TYR A 147 3.76 9.99 -1.26
CA TYR A 147 4.38 11.22 -0.79
C TYR A 147 4.55 12.17 -1.97
N PHE A 148 4.28 13.45 -1.74
CA PHE A 148 4.68 14.54 -2.60
C PHE A 148 5.94 15.19 -2.02
N HIS A 149 7.00 15.23 -2.82
CA HIS A 149 8.22 15.96 -2.53
C HIS A 149 8.17 17.29 -3.26
N PRO A 150 8.14 18.43 -2.54
CA PRO A 150 8.10 19.73 -3.17
C PRO A 150 9.43 20.04 -3.87
N ASN A 151 9.41 21.03 -4.76
CA ASN A 151 10.64 21.53 -5.37
C ASN A 151 11.51 22.18 -4.29
N VAL A 152 12.76 21.73 -4.19
CA VAL A 152 13.76 22.25 -3.27
C VAL A 152 15.04 22.57 -4.03
N GLY A 153 15.37 23.87 -4.10
CA GLY A 153 16.57 24.35 -4.79
C GLY A 153 16.52 24.03 -6.28
N THR A 154 17.40 23.14 -6.74
CA THR A 154 17.44 22.66 -8.13
C THR A 154 16.74 21.31 -8.34
N ASN A 155 16.24 20.69 -7.27
CA ASN A 155 15.59 19.38 -7.36
C ASN A 155 14.12 19.57 -7.74
N PRO A 156 13.64 18.95 -8.84
CA PRO A 156 12.24 19.04 -9.23
C PRO A 156 11.36 18.33 -8.21
N ALA A 157 10.10 18.75 -8.14
CA ALA A 157 9.10 18.04 -7.36
C ALA A 157 8.85 16.64 -7.94
N TYR A 158 8.59 15.66 -7.08
CA TYR A 158 8.31 14.29 -7.48
C TYR A 158 7.37 13.59 -6.49
N TYR A 159 6.85 12.44 -6.90
CA TYR A 159 6.04 11.58 -6.04
C TYR A 159 6.80 10.30 -5.68
N GLU A 160 6.65 9.86 -4.45
CA GLU A 160 7.20 8.60 -3.94
C GLU A 160 6.06 7.68 -3.50
N VAL A 161 6.19 6.38 -3.79
CA VAL A 161 5.25 5.36 -3.28
C VAL A 161 5.57 5.09 -1.82
N VAL A 162 4.59 5.28 -0.95
CA VAL A 162 4.74 4.99 0.49
C VAL A 162 4.75 3.49 0.69
N GLY A 163 5.83 2.99 1.33
CA GLY A 163 5.96 1.59 1.71
C GLY A 163 5.71 0.63 0.53
N PRO A 164 6.55 0.66 -0.52
CA PRO A 164 6.33 -0.14 -1.74
C PRO A 164 6.31 -1.66 -1.48
N GLU A 165 6.72 -2.09 -0.29
CA GLU A 165 6.74 -3.48 0.14
C GLU A 165 5.62 -3.84 1.11
N ILE A 166 4.69 -2.90 1.33
CA ILE A 166 3.43 -3.13 2.04
C ILE A 166 2.35 -3.25 0.98
N VAL A 167 1.95 -4.49 0.70
CA VAL A 167 0.86 -4.79 -0.23
C VAL A 167 -0.38 -5.10 0.59
N ARG A 168 -1.45 -4.34 0.36
CA ARG A 168 -2.72 -4.48 1.07
C ARG A 168 -3.81 -5.01 0.16
N VAL A 169 -4.71 -5.81 0.72
CA VAL A 169 -5.98 -6.15 0.11
C VAL A 169 -7.10 -5.66 1.01
N GLY A 170 -7.84 -4.65 0.55
CA GLY A 170 -8.94 -4.07 1.30
C GLY A 170 -10.19 -4.93 1.23
N VAL A 171 -10.77 -5.23 2.38
CA VAL A 171 -12.03 -5.96 2.52
C VAL A 171 -12.96 -5.29 3.53
N ARG A 172 -14.23 -5.65 3.52
CA ARG A 172 -15.18 -5.25 4.56
C ARG A 172 -14.69 -5.77 5.92
N PRO A 173 -14.94 -5.04 7.01
CA PRO A 173 -14.67 -5.52 8.37
C PRO A 173 -15.27 -6.91 8.59
N SER A 174 -14.54 -7.76 9.32
CA SER A 174 -14.88 -9.17 9.58
C SER A 174 -14.83 -10.13 8.39
N ALA A 175 -14.64 -9.64 7.15
CA ALA A 175 -14.41 -10.51 6.01
C ALA A 175 -13.06 -11.23 6.14
N LYS A 176 -13.03 -12.49 5.70
CA LYS A 176 -11.84 -13.34 5.72
C LYS A 176 -11.32 -13.52 4.30
N LEU A 177 -10.01 -13.70 4.18
CA LEU A 177 -9.36 -14.08 2.94
C LEU A 177 -9.26 -15.59 2.91
N LEU A 178 -9.98 -16.24 1.99
CA LEU A 178 -9.99 -17.70 1.87
C LEU A 178 -8.75 -18.18 1.12
N ILE A 179 -8.20 -19.31 1.54
CA ILE A 179 -6.97 -19.87 0.96
C ILE A 179 -7.32 -21.09 0.12
N SER A 180 -6.95 -21.03 -1.16
CA SER A 180 -7.14 -22.12 -2.12
C SER A 180 -5.79 -22.46 -2.76
N GLY A 181 -5.10 -23.44 -2.18
CA GLY A 181 -3.71 -23.74 -2.53
C GLY A 181 -2.78 -22.58 -2.14
N SER A 182 -2.13 -21.96 -3.13
CA SER A 182 -1.34 -20.73 -2.94
C SER A 182 -2.13 -19.45 -3.20
N ASN A 183 -3.38 -19.53 -3.66
CA ASN A 183 -4.16 -18.34 -4.00
C ASN A 183 -4.93 -17.82 -2.79
N ILE A 184 -5.18 -16.52 -2.81
CA ILE A 184 -6.14 -15.85 -1.94
C ILE A 184 -7.42 -15.62 -2.75
N GLU A 185 -8.54 -16.11 -2.25
CA GLU A 185 -9.88 -15.90 -2.78
C GLU A 185 -10.65 -14.95 -1.87
N ILE A 186 -11.32 -13.99 -2.48
CA ILE A 186 -12.09 -12.95 -1.81
C ILE A 186 -13.42 -12.82 -2.54
N GLU A 187 -14.50 -12.86 -1.79
CA GLU A 187 -15.83 -12.61 -2.33
C GLU A 187 -15.89 -11.18 -2.88
N LYS A 188 -16.39 -11.02 -4.11
CA LYS A 188 -16.47 -9.71 -4.77
C LYS A 188 -17.24 -8.68 -3.94
N ALA A 189 -18.27 -9.13 -3.20
CA ALA A 189 -19.06 -8.29 -2.31
C ALA A 189 -18.28 -7.76 -1.10
N ASP A 190 -17.25 -8.49 -0.68
CA ASP A 190 -16.40 -8.15 0.47
C ASP A 190 -15.21 -7.28 0.08
N LEU A 191 -14.80 -7.25 -1.19
CA LEU A 191 -13.71 -6.39 -1.63
C LEU A 191 -14.05 -4.92 -1.38
N LYS A 192 -13.16 -4.21 -0.68
CA LYS A 192 -13.30 -2.81 -0.32
C LYS A 192 -12.16 -2.00 -0.94
N ARG A 193 -12.54 -0.97 -1.70
CA ARG A 193 -11.62 -0.02 -2.34
C ARG A 193 -12.08 1.40 -2.05
N PHE A 194 -11.12 2.29 -1.90
CA PHE A 194 -11.36 3.72 -1.81
C PHE A 194 -11.04 4.37 -3.17
N GLU A 195 -11.80 5.41 -3.53
CA GLU A 195 -11.58 6.17 -4.77
C GLU A 195 -10.49 7.24 -4.61
N TYR A 196 -9.61 7.07 -3.63
CA TYR A 196 -8.49 7.95 -3.33
C TYR A 196 -7.38 7.16 -2.64
N VAL A 197 -6.19 7.73 -2.69
CA VAL A 197 -5.07 7.39 -1.80
C VAL A 197 -4.73 8.60 -0.95
N ILE A 198 -4.04 8.37 0.16
CA ILE A 198 -3.46 9.48 0.93
C ILE A 198 -2.26 10.02 0.17
N LEU A 199 -2.15 11.34 0.12
CA LEU A 199 -1.04 12.06 -0.48
C LEU A 199 -0.39 12.95 0.56
N GLY A 200 0.74 12.57 1.13
CA GLY A 200 1.42 13.37 2.14
C GLY A 200 2.39 14.41 1.55
N ASP A 201 2.26 15.69 1.89
CA ASP A 201 3.27 16.71 1.56
C ASP A 201 4.48 16.62 2.50
N THR A 202 5.59 16.09 1.99
CA THR A 202 6.83 15.88 2.76
C THR A 202 7.54 17.18 3.16
N GLY A 203 7.09 18.34 2.68
CA GLY A 203 7.54 19.65 3.16
C GLY A 203 7.10 19.93 4.61
N THR A 204 6.15 19.16 5.15
CA THR A 204 5.63 19.33 6.50
C THR A 204 5.69 18.03 7.32
N LEU A 205 5.67 18.14 8.65
CA LEU A 205 5.61 16.97 9.53
C LEU A 205 4.25 16.26 9.43
N ASP A 206 3.17 17.02 9.26
CA ASP A 206 1.81 16.47 9.12
C ASP A 206 1.68 15.68 7.82
N GLY A 207 2.19 16.21 6.71
CA GLY A 207 2.21 15.50 5.43
C GLY A 207 3.12 14.27 5.44
N LEU A 208 4.26 14.29 6.18
CA LEU A 208 5.02 13.06 6.42
C LEU A 208 4.21 12.00 7.18
N ALA A 209 3.41 12.41 8.17
CA ALA A 209 2.59 11.49 8.96
C ALA A 209 1.33 11.02 8.21
N ALA A 210 0.83 11.80 7.24
CA ALA A 210 -0.47 11.61 6.64
C ALA A 210 -0.74 10.18 6.12
N PRO A 211 0.15 9.52 5.35
CA PRO A 211 -0.09 8.15 4.89
C PRO A 211 -0.28 7.11 6.00
N TYR A 212 0.32 7.36 7.16
CA TYR A 212 0.30 6.49 8.33
C TYR A 212 -0.87 6.81 9.27
N ASN A 213 -1.39 8.04 9.21
CA ASN A 213 -2.61 8.52 9.87
C ASN A 213 -3.73 8.68 8.82
N GLU A 214 -3.93 7.64 8.01
CA GLU A 214 -4.82 7.62 6.83
C GLU A 214 -6.30 7.90 7.13
N GLU A 215 -6.65 7.87 8.41
CA GLU A 215 -7.98 8.09 8.95
C GLU A 215 -8.27 9.52 9.43
N GLU A 216 -7.24 10.35 9.62
CA GLU A 216 -7.41 11.74 10.12
C GLU A 216 -7.07 12.80 9.07
N THR A 217 -6.26 12.45 8.07
CA THR A 217 -5.77 13.42 7.09
C THR A 217 -6.80 13.77 6.01
N LYS A 218 -6.71 15.01 5.52
CA LYS A 218 -7.45 15.50 4.35
C LYS A 218 -6.60 15.50 3.09
N GLU A 219 -5.31 15.20 3.21
CA GLU A 219 -4.38 15.20 2.08
C GLU A 219 -4.58 13.92 1.27
N VAL A 220 -5.34 14.02 0.18
CA VAL A 220 -5.71 12.88 -0.66
C VAL A 220 -5.42 13.16 -2.13
N ALA A 221 -5.11 12.10 -2.86
CA ALA A 221 -5.13 12.09 -4.32
C ALA A 221 -6.32 11.23 -4.77
N ILE A 222 -7.29 11.84 -5.44
CA ILE A 222 -8.46 11.15 -5.99
C ILE A 222 -8.01 10.28 -7.17
N LEU A 223 -8.51 9.04 -7.20
CA LEU A 223 -8.24 8.08 -8.25
C LEU A 223 -9.33 8.16 -9.32
N GLU A 224 -8.91 8.28 -10.57
CA GLU A 224 -9.83 8.28 -11.69
C GLU A 224 -10.18 6.87 -12.14
N LYS A 225 -11.47 6.66 -12.45
CA LYS A 225 -11.95 5.41 -13.02
C LYS A 225 -11.73 5.41 -14.53
N LEU A 226 -10.56 4.97 -14.92
CA LEU A 226 -10.19 4.80 -16.33
C LEU A 226 -10.87 3.56 -16.91
N ASN A 227 -11.00 3.49 -18.22
CA ASN A 227 -11.59 2.33 -18.90
C ASN A 227 -10.97 2.11 -20.28
N ALA A 228 -11.42 1.07 -20.98
CA ALA A 228 -10.86 0.71 -22.29
C ALA A 228 -10.99 1.81 -23.37
N ARG A 229 -11.89 2.78 -23.20
CA ARG A 229 -12.09 3.91 -24.12
C ARG A 229 -11.43 5.21 -23.64
N ASN A 230 -10.96 5.26 -22.40
CA ASN A 230 -10.36 6.43 -21.79
C ASN A 230 -9.20 5.97 -20.92
N ASP A 231 -8.05 5.75 -21.56
CA ASP A 231 -6.82 5.47 -20.82
C ASP A 231 -6.28 6.72 -20.13
N PHE A 232 -5.27 6.53 -19.29
CA PHE A 232 -4.64 7.63 -18.55
C PHE A 232 -4.26 8.82 -19.45
N PHE A 233 -3.62 8.58 -20.59
CA PHE A 233 -3.14 9.66 -21.46
C PHE A 233 -4.30 10.43 -22.10
N GLN A 234 -5.33 9.71 -22.56
CA GLN A 234 -6.53 10.32 -23.12
C GLN A 234 -7.29 11.14 -22.07
N PHE A 235 -7.39 10.63 -20.84
CA PHE A 235 -8.02 11.34 -19.73
C PHE A 235 -7.30 12.67 -19.48
N TRP A 236 -5.98 12.65 -19.37
CA TRP A 236 -5.17 13.85 -19.18
C TRP A 236 -5.32 14.84 -20.33
N TRP A 237 -5.30 14.37 -21.57
CA TRP A 237 -5.44 15.25 -22.74
C TRP A 237 -6.81 15.92 -22.80
N THR A 238 -7.86 15.20 -22.44
CA THR A 238 -9.25 15.69 -22.52
C THR A 238 -9.57 16.67 -21.38
N ASN A 239 -8.90 16.54 -20.24
CA ASN A 239 -9.15 17.33 -19.03
C ASN A 239 -7.98 18.29 -18.69
N GLN A 240 -7.23 18.74 -19.70
CA GLN A 240 -6.17 19.71 -19.48
C GLN A 240 -6.72 21.02 -18.91
N ASN A 241 -6.09 21.51 -17.84
CA ASN A 241 -6.41 22.79 -17.20
C ASN A 241 -7.87 22.91 -16.72
N THR A 242 -8.53 21.79 -16.42
CA THR A 242 -9.88 21.79 -15.84
C THR A 242 -9.85 21.28 -14.40
N ASP A 243 -10.83 21.69 -13.62
CA ASP A 243 -11.01 21.22 -12.24
C ASP A 243 -11.73 19.86 -12.25
N GLN A 244 -11.03 18.83 -11.80
CA GLN A 244 -11.54 17.46 -11.68
C GLN A 244 -11.89 17.07 -10.24
N VAL A 245 -11.75 17.99 -9.29
CA VAL A 245 -11.77 17.70 -7.85
C VAL A 245 -12.95 18.38 -7.16
N THR A 246 -13.20 19.65 -7.45
CA THR A 246 -14.24 20.42 -6.74
C THR A 246 -15.61 19.77 -6.86
N GLY A 247 -16.26 19.56 -5.72
CA GLY A 247 -17.60 18.95 -5.64
C GLY A 247 -17.61 17.43 -5.60
N ARG A 248 -16.46 16.75 -5.76
CA ARG A 248 -16.38 15.30 -5.51
C ARG A 248 -16.49 15.03 -4.01
N SER A 249 -17.22 13.96 -3.69
CA SER A 249 -17.25 13.38 -2.36
C SER A 249 -16.83 11.92 -2.45
N PHE A 250 -16.19 11.43 -1.41
CA PHE A 250 -15.75 10.05 -1.29
C PHE A 250 -15.91 9.60 0.16
N GLU A 251 -16.03 8.30 0.34
CA GLU A 251 -16.13 7.71 1.66
C GLU A 251 -14.78 7.79 2.39
N HIS A 252 -14.75 8.46 3.56
CA HIS A 252 -13.53 8.52 4.37
C HIS A 252 -13.31 7.22 5.14
N ARG A 253 -12.05 6.95 5.52
CA ARG A 253 -11.76 5.94 6.54
C ARG A 253 -12.27 6.46 7.90
N GLU A 254 -12.87 5.58 8.68
CA GLU A 254 -13.47 5.91 9.98
C GLU A 254 -12.71 5.27 11.13
N ILE A 255 -12.65 5.92 12.29
CA ILE A 255 -11.98 5.42 13.51
C ILE A 255 -12.95 5.04 14.61
N ASP A 256 -12.58 4.04 15.42
CA ASP A 256 -13.24 3.83 16.71
C ASP A 256 -12.95 5.05 17.60
N SER A 257 -13.98 5.78 17.99
CA SER A 257 -13.87 7.06 18.73
C SER A 257 -13.66 6.86 20.23
N LYS A 258 -13.12 5.71 20.64
CA LYS A 258 -12.89 5.35 22.05
C LYS A 258 -11.58 5.88 22.60
#